data_AF-A0A7C6MYG6-F1
#
_entry.id   AF-A0A7C6MYG6-F1
#
_cell.length_a   1.000
_cell.length_b   1.000
_cell.length_c   1.000
_cell.angle_alpha   90.00
_cell.angle_beta   90.00
_cell.angle_gamma   90.00
#
_symmetry.space_group_name_H-M   'P 1'
#
loop_
_entity.id
_entity.type
_entity.pdbx_description
1 polymer ?
#
loop_
_entity_poly.entity_id
_entity_poly.type
_entity_poly.pdbx_seq_one_letter_code
_entity_poly.pdbx_strand_id
1 'polypeptide(L)'
;MNNFILLAPGAETPSPTGSWIMIIGQVAVLGLLLYFMLIRPQKKQQKQMEAMLSTLDKGDSVLTSSGFYGVVIDVMEEVVIVEFGNNKNCRIPMKKSAVVEIEKAKTE
;
A
#
# COMPACT_ATOMS: atom_id res chain seq x y z
N MET A 1 18.78 -21.83 65.05
CA MET A 1 18.77 -20.46 65.60
C MET A 1 19.87 -19.66 64.92
N ASN A 2 19.48 -18.51 64.37
CA ASN A 2 20.29 -17.35 64.01
C ASN A 2 20.64 -17.13 62.53
N ASN A 3 19.88 -16.18 61.96
CA ASN A 3 20.10 -15.40 60.75
C ASN A 3 21.55 -14.88 60.61
N PHE A 4 22.06 -14.93 59.39
CA PHE A 4 23.07 -13.97 58.93
C PHE A 4 22.65 -13.44 57.55
N ILE A 5 22.13 -12.21 57.58
CA ILE A 5 21.70 -11.41 56.44
C ILE A 5 22.94 -11.03 55.62
N LEU A 6 23.01 -11.50 54.37
CA LEU A 6 23.90 -10.97 53.35
C LEU A 6 23.18 -9.83 52.62
N LEU A 7 23.80 -8.66 52.73
CA LEU A 7 23.47 -7.39 52.10
C LEU A 7 23.31 -7.55 50.57
N ALA A 8 22.11 -7.30 50.07
CA ALA A 8 21.82 -7.17 48.64
C ALA A 8 22.43 -5.86 48.08
N PRO A 9 23.05 -5.86 46.89
CA PRO A 9 22.97 -4.68 46.04
C PRO A 9 21.54 -4.66 45.47
N GLY A 10 20.89 -3.50 45.52
CA GLY A 10 19.49 -3.32 45.12
C GLY A 10 19.17 -3.95 43.76
N ALA A 11 18.43 -5.05 43.80
CA ALA A 11 17.61 -5.48 42.69
C ALA A 11 16.18 -5.14 43.10
N GLU A 12 15.67 -4.02 42.57
CA GLU A 12 14.25 -3.70 42.65
C GLU A 12 13.50 -4.87 42.00
N THR A 13 12.72 -5.62 42.79
CA THR A 13 11.79 -6.60 42.24
C THR A 13 10.77 -5.82 41.43
N PRO A 14 10.72 -5.98 40.10
CA PRO A 14 9.83 -5.18 39.27
C PRO A 14 8.39 -5.47 39.72
N SER A 15 7.72 -4.44 40.23
CA SER A 15 6.29 -4.48 40.55
C SER A 15 5.53 -5.07 39.35
N PRO A 16 4.60 -6.02 39.55
CA PRO A 16 3.80 -6.58 38.46
C PRO A 16 3.15 -5.49 37.59
N THR A 17 2.70 -4.40 38.21
CA THR A 17 2.13 -3.23 37.51
C THR A 17 3.16 -2.44 36.71
N GLY A 18 4.39 -2.29 37.23
CA GLY A 18 5.50 -1.64 36.52
C GLY A 18 5.94 -2.43 35.29
N SER A 19 5.89 -3.75 35.36
CA SER A 19 6.22 -4.65 34.24
C SER A 19 5.22 -4.50 33.07
N TRP A 20 3.94 -4.29 33.36
CA TRP A 20 2.90 -4.12 32.33
C TRP A 20 2.98 -2.75 31.62
N ILE A 21 3.31 -1.69 32.37
CA ILE A 21 3.53 -0.35 31.81
C ILE A 21 4.72 -0.36 30.83
N MET A 22 5.80 -1.07 31.18
CA MET A 22 6.98 -1.21 30.31
C MET A 22 6.66 -1.99 29.02
N ILE A 23 5.86 -3.06 29.10
CA ILE A 23 5.45 -3.85 27.93
C ILE A 23 4.54 -3.02 27.00
N ILE A 24 3.52 -2.35 27.55
CA ILE A 24 2.63 -1.50 26.76
C ILE A 24 3.42 -0.34 26.13
N GLY A 25 4.36 0.26 26.86
CA GLY A 25 5.25 1.29 26.34
C GLY A 25 6.09 0.81 25.15
N GLN A 26 6.70 -0.38 25.26
CA GLN A 26 7.50 -0.95 24.18
C GLN A 26 6.65 -1.30 22.95
N VAL A 27 5.46 -1.88 23.15
CA VAL A 27 4.52 -2.18 22.06
C VAL A 27 3.99 -0.90 21.41
N ALA A 28 3.74 0.15 22.19
CA ALA A 28 3.31 1.44 21.66
C ALA A 28 4.38 2.11 20.80
N VAL A 29 5.66 2.08 21.24
CA VAL A 29 6.78 2.61 20.45
C VAL A 29 6.94 1.83 19.14
N LEU A 30 6.97 0.49 19.21
CA LEU A 30 7.07 -0.36 18.02
C LEU A 30 5.85 -0.18 17.10
N GLY A 31 4.65 -0.11 17.66
CA GLY A 31 3.40 0.11 16.94
C GLY A 31 3.35 1.45 16.24
N LEU A 32 3.83 2.52 16.88
CA LEU A 32 3.94 3.84 16.26
C LEU A 32 4.94 3.83 15.09
N LEU A 33 6.08 3.17 15.26
CA LEU A 33 7.12 3.06 14.25
C LEU A 33 6.63 2.27 13.03
N LEU A 34 6.00 1.10 13.25
CA LEU A 34 5.40 0.29 12.19
C LEU A 34 4.22 0.99 11.50
N TYR A 35 3.35 1.67 12.27
CA TYR A 35 2.27 2.49 11.73
C TYR A 35 2.82 3.54 10.78
N PHE A 36 3.82 4.30 11.21
CA PHE A 36 4.39 5.37 10.40
C PHE A 36 5.13 4.83 9.18
N MET A 37 5.83 3.70 9.33
CA MET A 37 6.57 3.06 8.26
C MET A 37 5.66 2.40 7.20
N LEU A 38 4.51 1.84 7.56
CA LEU A 38 3.62 1.13 6.62
C LEU A 38 2.53 2.02 6.01
N ILE A 39 1.89 2.89 6.80
CA ILE A 39 0.77 3.71 6.30
C ILE A 39 1.25 4.84 5.41
N ARG A 40 2.41 5.43 5.70
CA ARG A 40 2.99 6.49 4.86
C ARG A 40 3.28 6.01 3.43
N PRO A 41 3.97 4.88 3.18
CA PRO A 41 4.19 4.40 1.82
C PRO A 41 2.90 3.93 1.16
N GLN A 42 1.96 3.30 1.88
CA GLN A 42 0.68 2.90 1.28
C GLN A 42 -0.11 4.10 0.75
N LYS A 43 -0.25 5.17 1.55
CA LYS A 43 -0.91 6.41 1.10
C LYS A 43 -0.19 7.03 -0.10
N LYS A 44 1.14 6.98 -0.14
CA LYS A 44 1.92 7.47 -1.28
C LYS A 44 1.67 6.64 -2.54
N GLN A 45 1.58 5.32 -2.44
CA GLN A 45 1.30 4.43 -3.57
C GLN A 45 -0.13 4.62 -4.11
N GLN A 46 -1.13 4.73 -3.22
CA GLN A 46 -2.52 4.97 -3.61
C GLN A 46 -2.66 6.30 -4.38
N LYS A 47 -2.07 7.38 -3.87
CA LYS A 47 -2.07 8.68 -4.56
C LYS A 47 -1.35 8.65 -5.91
N GLN A 48 -0.25 7.91 -6.01
CA GLN A 48 0.45 7.74 -7.29
C GLN A 48 -0.40 6.96 -8.30
N MET A 49 -1.10 5.92 -7.85
CA MET A 49 -2.03 5.16 -8.68
C MET A 49 -3.18 6.06 -9.16
N GLU A 50 -3.85 6.77 -8.25
CA GLU A 50 -4.93 7.71 -8.60
C GLU A 50 -4.44 8.79 -9.58
N ALA A 51 -3.24 9.35 -9.36
CA ALA A 51 -2.64 10.31 -10.27
C ALA A 51 -2.38 9.71 -11.66
N MET A 52 -1.82 8.49 -11.74
CA MET A 52 -1.61 7.80 -13.02
C MET A 52 -2.93 7.56 -13.74
N LEU A 53 -3.95 7.04 -13.05
CA LEU A 53 -5.28 6.83 -13.62
C LEU A 53 -5.95 8.15 -14.05
N SER A 54 -5.66 9.27 -13.40
CA SER A 54 -6.18 10.59 -13.81
C SER A 54 -5.60 11.05 -15.15
N THR A 55 -4.42 10.57 -15.53
CA THR A 55 -3.80 10.88 -16.82
C THR A 55 -4.31 10.01 -17.96
N LEU A 56 -5.21 9.05 -17.72
CA LEU A 56 -5.64 8.10 -18.75
C LEU A 56 -6.62 8.75 -19.75
N ASP A 57 -6.27 8.72 -21.04
CA ASP A 57 -7.04 9.30 -22.13
C ASP A 57 -7.38 8.26 -23.22
N LYS A 58 -8.33 8.62 -24.09
CA LYS A 58 -8.66 7.83 -25.28
C LYS A 58 -7.47 7.82 -26.24
N GLY A 59 -7.14 6.64 -26.75
CA GLY A 59 -6.01 6.41 -27.64
C GLY A 59 -4.76 5.91 -26.93
N ASP A 60 -4.69 5.97 -25.60
CA ASP A 60 -3.54 5.47 -24.86
C ASP A 60 -3.44 3.94 -24.93
N SER A 61 -2.20 3.44 -25.02
CA SER A 61 -1.91 2.02 -24.85
C SER A 61 -1.79 1.73 -23.35
N VAL A 62 -2.40 0.65 -22.89
CA VAL A 62 -2.42 0.30 -21.47
C VAL A 62 -1.99 -1.14 -21.23
N LEU A 63 -1.21 -1.35 -20.17
CA LEU A 63 -0.92 -2.65 -19.60
C LEU A 63 -1.85 -2.92 -18.42
N THR A 64 -2.54 -4.04 -18.47
CA THR A 64 -3.44 -4.46 -17.39
C THR A 64 -2.69 -5.29 -16.35
N SER A 65 -3.23 -5.38 -15.14
CA SER A 65 -2.65 -6.19 -14.05
C SER A 65 -2.52 -7.68 -14.35
N SER A 66 -3.27 -8.18 -15.34
CA SER A 66 -3.19 -9.56 -15.82
C SER A 66 -2.21 -9.74 -16.99
N GLY A 67 -1.51 -8.68 -17.42
CA GLY A 67 -0.50 -8.74 -18.48
C GLY A 67 -1.05 -8.55 -19.90
N PHE A 68 -2.28 -8.04 -20.07
CA PHE A 68 -2.81 -7.75 -21.41
C PHE A 68 -2.44 -6.33 -21.83
N TYR A 69 -2.11 -6.18 -23.11
CA TYR A 69 -1.93 -4.88 -23.76
C TYR A 69 -3.13 -4.56 -24.63
N GLY A 70 -3.63 -3.33 -24.55
CA GLY A 70 -4.72 -2.87 -25.39
C GLY A 70 -4.76 -1.35 -25.48
N VAL A 71 -5.64 -0.85 -26.35
CA VAL A 71 -5.80 0.59 -26.59
C VAL A 71 -7.11 1.06 -25.99
N VAL A 72 -7.06 2.16 -25.24
CA VAL A 72 -8.24 2.77 -24.63
C VAL A 72 -9.09 3.42 -25.71
N ILE A 73 -10.35 3.01 -25.83
CA ILE A 73 -11.29 3.60 -26.78
C ILE A 73 -12.33 4.49 -26.09
N ASP A 74 -12.60 4.24 -24.81
CA ASP A 74 -13.49 5.06 -24.01
C ASP A 74 -13.10 5.02 -22.53
N VAL A 75 -13.32 6.15 -21.84
CA VAL A 75 -12.98 6.34 -20.43
C VAL A 75 -14.21 6.84 -19.71
N MET A 76 -14.68 6.05 -18.76
CA MET A 76 -15.72 6.42 -17.81
C MET A 76 -15.10 6.61 -16.42
N GLU A 77 -15.91 6.91 -15.42
CA GLU A 77 -15.43 7.26 -14.09
C GLU A 77 -14.71 6.09 -13.39
N GLU A 78 -15.33 4.91 -13.34
CA GLU A 78 -14.74 3.70 -12.73
C GLU A 78 -14.28 2.65 -13.75
N VAL A 79 -14.77 2.75 -14.98
CA VAL A 79 -14.61 1.73 -16.03
C VAL A 79 -13.94 2.36 -17.25
N VAL A 80 -13.05 1.61 -17.88
CA VAL A 80 -12.42 1.94 -19.17
C VAL A 80 -12.77 0.85 -20.16
N ILE A 81 -13.06 1.24 -21.40
CA ILE A 81 -13.26 0.28 -22.48
C ILE A 81 -11.95 0.20 -23.26
N VAL A 82 -11.39 -1.01 -23.29
CA VAL A 82 -10.11 -1.29 -23.92
C VAL A 82 -10.33 -2.23 -25.10
N GLU A 83 -9.71 -1.91 -26.22
CA GLU A 83 -9.65 -2.73 -27.42
C GLU A 83 -8.39 -3.61 -27.38
N PHE A 84 -8.56 -4.91 -27.54
CA PHE A 84 -7.47 -5.89 -27.46
C PHE A 84 -7.17 -6.54 -28.81
N GLY A 85 -5.88 -6.57 -29.16
CA GLY A 85 -5.38 -7.23 -30.37
C GLY A 85 -5.77 -6.51 -31.67
N ASN A 86 -5.67 -7.22 -32.79
CA ASN A 86 -5.85 -6.64 -34.12
C ASN A 86 -7.33 -6.52 -34.56
N ASN A 87 -8.27 -7.00 -33.74
CA ASN A 87 -9.70 -6.99 -34.05
C ASN A 87 -10.39 -5.80 -33.39
N LYS A 88 -10.78 -4.81 -34.21
CA LYS A 88 -11.43 -3.56 -33.77
C LYS A 88 -12.82 -3.73 -33.15
N ASN A 89 -13.37 -4.94 -33.18
CA ASN A 89 -14.65 -5.27 -32.54
C ASN A 89 -14.48 -5.89 -31.15
N CYS A 90 -13.27 -6.19 -30.70
CA CYS A 90 -13.02 -6.77 -29.39
C CYS A 90 -12.87 -5.66 -28.33
N ARG A 91 -14.00 -5.18 -27.82
CA ARG A 91 -14.07 -4.10 -26.83
C ARG A 91 -14.48 -4.67 -25.48
N ILE A 92 -13.57 -4.63 -24.52
CA ILE A 92 -13.80 -5.24 -23.21
C ILE A 92 -13.81 -4.11 -22.16
N PRO A 93 -14.92 -3.93 -21.43
CA PRO A 93 -14.94 -3.02 -20.30
C PRO A 93 -14.14 -3.61 -19.14
N MET A 94 -13.31 -2.80 -18.51
CA MET A 94 -12.56 -3.18 -17.32
C MET A 94 -12.46 -2.05 -16.32
N LYS A 95 -12.15 -2.39 -15.08
CA LYS A 95 -11.97 -1.40 -14.02
C LYS A 95 -10.75 -0.55 -14.32
N LYS A 96 -10.88 0.77 -14.12
CA LYS A 96 -9.76 1.71 -14.24
C LYS A 96 -8.61 1.34 -13.31
N SER A 97 -8.92 0.81 -12.12
CA SER A 97 -7.95 0.30 -11.14
C SER A 97 -7.14 -0.92 -11.59
N ALA A 98 -7.50 -1.55 -12.71
CA ALA A 98 -6.76 -2.69 -13.27
C ALA A 98 -5.63 -2.28 -14.22
N VAL A 99 -5.48 -0.98 -14.50
CA VAL A 99 -4.40 -0.45 -15.34
C VAL A 99 -3.14 -0.28 -14.49
N VAL A 100 -2.02 -0.85 -14.96
CA VAL A 100 -0.72 -0.86 -14.26
C VAL A 100 0.29 0.04 -14.96
N GLU A 101 0.15 0.23 -16.27
CA GLU A 101 1.02 1.11 -17.05
C GLU A 101 0.22 1.77 -18.17
N ILE A 102 0.58 3.01 -18.47
CA ILE A 102 -0.03 3.81 -19.53
C ILE A 102 1.10 4.30 -20.44
N GLU A 103 1.06 3.87 -21.69
CA GLU A 103 1.88 4.41 -22.76
C GLU A 103 1.05 5.42 -23.54
N LYS A 104 1.42 6.71 -23.40
CA LYS A 104 0.76 7.79 -24.13
C LYS A 104 0.95 7.60 -25.63
N ALA A 105 -0.15 7.70 -26.38
CA ALA A 105 -0.07 7.71 -27.84
C ALA A 105 0.85 8.85 -28.27
N LYS A 106 1.95 8.48 -28.94
CA LYS A 106 2.94 9.44 -29.42
C LYS A 106 2.22 10.44 -30.34
N THR A 107 2.04 11.66 -29.84
CA THR A 107 1.54 12.77 -30.66
C THR A 107 2.71 13.19 -31.53
N GLU A 108 2.78 12.66 -32.75
CA GLU A 108 3.58 13.25 -33.83
C GLU A 108 2.78 14.38 -34.50
#